data_AF-X0XL80-F1
#
_entry.id   AF-X0XL80-F1
#
_cell.length_a   1.000
_cell.length_b   1.000
_cell.length_c   1.000
_cell.angle_alpha   90.00
_cell.angle_beta   90.00
_cell.angle_gamma   90.00
#
_symmetry.space_group_name_H-M   'P 1'
#
loop_
_entity.id
_entity.type
_entity.pdbx_description
1 polymer ?
#
loop_
_entity_poly.entity_id
_entity_poly.type
_entity_poly.pdbx_seq_one_letter_code
_entity_poly.pdbx_strand_id
1 'polypeptide(L)'
;NPELQQALALQAVADAQKAVNTTERNSRYTQSTASQADIDAQKAQVVMARDALDKANEDYEPHANKPEDNLTRAHFLSRQAAAQQVYDDAVRKLNAMQGTGSEVDINVAKAEYFTAKAALLQAERDLERVLEGPDPGEVALLEAQIEKGYRDFEIFSAGPDPDDVTLAEARIANAEAQLAAGKEMLADLELVAPFEGVISAVHVNPSEWVAPGSPVLLMADLNHLQVKTTDLSEIDVARISLDDTAVVTFDALPDLVLEGTV
;
A
#
# COMPACT_ATOMS: atom_id res chain seq x y z
N ASN A 1 -2.12 16.62 5.70
CA ASN A 1 -2.63 17.62 6.66
C ASN A 1 -3.77 18.38 5.97
N PRO A 2 -5.04 18.08 6.32
CA PRO A 2 -6.21 18.64 5.65
C PRO A 2 -6.33 20.17 5.84
N GLU A 3 -5.95 20.70 7.00
CA GLU A 3 -6.00 22.14 7.29
C GLU A 3 -5.04 22.92 6.39
N LEU A 4 -3.84 22.37 6.14
CA LEU A 4 -2.88 22.98 5.22
C LEU A 4 -3.41 23.02 3.78
N GLN A 5 -4.10 21.97 3.33
CA GLN A 5 -4.69 21.93 1.99
C GLN A 5 -5.84 22.92 1.84
N GLN A 6 -6.69 23.05 2.85
CA GLN A 6 -7.76 24.06 2.88
C GLN A 6 -7.19 25.49 2.85
N ALA A 7 -6.16 25.76 3.64
CA ALA A 7 -5.51 27.07 3.67
C ALA A 7 -4.90 27.44 2.30
N LEU A 8 -4.23 26.51 1.64
CA LEU A 8 -3.68 26.71 0.30
C LEU A 8 -4.77 26.93 -0.77
N ALA A 9 -5.88 26.20 -0.70
CA ALA A 9 -7.00 26.37 -1.62
C ALA A 9 -7.70 27.73 -1.44
N LEU A 10 -7.90 28.18 -0.19
CA LEU A 10 -8.43 29.51 0.12
C LEU A 10 -7.50 30.62 -0.37
N GLN A 11 -6.19 30.44 -0.20
CA GLN A 11 -5.20 31.38 -0.73
C GLN A 11 -5.26 31.46 -2.26
N ALA A 12 -5.36 30.32 -2.95
CA ALA A 12 -5.46 30.27 -4.40
C ALA A 12 -6.71 31.01 -4.93
N VAL A 13 -7.86 30.86 -4.27
CA VAL A 13 -9.08 31.63 -4.59
C VAL A 13 -8.86 33.13 -4.38
N ALA A 14 -8.24 33.53 -3.28
CA ALA A 14 -7.96 34.93 -3.00
C ALA A 14 -7.01 35.56 -4.04
N ASP A 15 -5.97 34.84 -4.44
CA ASP A 15 -5.02 35.27 -5.46
C ASP A 15 -5.68 35.35 -6.85
N ALA A 16 -6.52 34.37 -7.21
CA ALA A 16 -7.28 34.38 -8.45
C ALA A 16 -8.29 35.54 -8.49
N GLN A 17 -8.99 35.82 -7.38
CA GLN A 17 -9.90 36.95 -7.27
C GLN A 17 -9.17 38.29 -7.43
N LYS A 18 -7.97 38.43 -6.85
CA LYS A 18 -7.13 39.62 -7.03
C LYS A 18 -6.71 39.80 -8.49
N ALA A 19 -6.40 38.70 -9.19
CA ALA A 19 -6.10 38.74 -10.62
C ALA A 19 -7.31 39.23 -11.44
N VAL A 20 -8.50 38.69 -11.18
CA VAL A 20 -9.77 39.14 -11.81
C VAL A 20 -10.01 40.64 -11.59
N ASN A 21 -9.88 41.12 -10.36
CA ASN A 21 -10.09 42.54 -10.04
C ASN A 21 -9.05 43.45 -10.74
N THR A 22 -7.85 42.95 -11.01
CA THR A 22 -6.80 43.70 -11.69
C THR A 22 -7.06 43.75 -13.20
N THR A 23 -7.37 42.61 -13.82
CA THR A 23 -7.66 42.54 -15.25
C THR A 23 -8.98 43.21 -15.61
N GLU A 24 -9.98 43.18 -14.73
CA GLU A 24 -11.24 43.91 -14.91
C GLU A 24 -11.01 45.43 -14.94
N ARG A 25 -10.22 45.95 -13.99
CA ARG A 25 -9.84 47.38 -13.98
C ARG A 25 -9.11 47.75 -15.26
N ASN A 26 -8.11 46.96 -15.65
CA ASN A 26 -7.37 47.19 -16.89
C ASN A 26 -8.31 47.18 -18.12
N SER A 27 -9.21 46.21 -18.22
CA SER A 27 -10.19 46.13 -19.31
C SER A 27 -11.08 47.38 -19.38
N ARG A 28 -11.57 47.88 -18.24
CA ARG A 28 -12.38 49.11 -18.17
C ARG A 28 -11.60 50.36 -18.59
N TYR A 29 -10.34 50.48 -18.18
CA TYR A 29 -9.48 51.60 -18.61
C TYR A 29 -9.21 51.55 -20.12
N THR A 30 -8.94 50.37 -20.68
CA THR A 30 -8.69 50.17 -22.11
C THR A 30 -9.96 50.37 -22.97
N GLN A 31 -11.17 50.21 -22.40
CA GLN A 31 -12.43 50.47 -23.10
C GLN A 31 -12.83 51.95 -23.15
N SER A 32 -12.24 52.81 -22.32
CA SER A 32 -12.50 54.24 -22.31
C SER A 32 -11.67 54.97 -23.37
N THR A 33 -12.03 54.83 -24.65
CA THR A 33 -11.29 55.47 -25.77
C THR A 33 -12.20 56.38 -26.60
N ALA A 34 -11.66 57.51 -27.05
CA ALA A 34 -12.31 58.41 -28.00
C ALA A 34 -12.48 57.68 -29.35
N SER A 35 -13.58 57.89 -30.07
CA SER A 35 -13.80 57.19 -31.35
C SER A 35 -12.75 57.60 -32.39
N GLN A 36 -12.55 56.76 -33.42
CA GLN A 36 -11.64 57.11 -34.51
C GLN A 36 -12.00 58.44 -35.18
N ALA A 37 -13.30 58.76 -35.26
CA ALA A 37 -13.80 60.04 -35.74
C ALA A 37 -13.42 61.21 -34.82
N ASP A 38 -13.44 61.02 -33.50
CA ASP A 38 -13.00 62.02 -32.51
C ASP A 38 -11.49 62.25 -32.56
N ILE A 39 -10.71 61.18 -32.76
CA ILE A 39 -9.26 61.24 -32.95
C ILE A 39 -8.94 62.03 -34.23
N ASP A 40 -9.62 61.75 -35.33
CA ASP A 40 -9.38 62.42 -36.61
C ASP A 40 -9.85 63.89 -36.59
N ALA A 41 -10.95 64.20 -35.89
CA ALA A 41 -11.35 65.57 -35.61
C ALA A 41 -10.32 66.32 -34.76
N GLN A 42 -9.75 65.67 -33.74
CA GLN A 42 -8.71 66.28 -32.90
C GLN A 42 -7.38 66.44 -33.64
N LYS A 43 -7.02 65.53 -34.56
CA LYS A 43 -5.86 65.72 -35.47
C LYS A 43 -6.05 66.95 -36.33
N ALA A 44 -7.25 67.14 -36.91
CA ALA A 44 -7.56 68.33 -37.68
C ALA A 44 -7.42 69.60 -36.83
N GLN A 45 -7.80 69.55 -35.55
CA GLN A 45 -7.61 70.66 -34.60
C GLN A 45 -6.12 70.97 -34.34
N VAL A 46 -5.26 69.94 -34.22
CA VAL A 46 -3.81 70.14 -34.10
C VAL A 46 -3.23 70.78 -35.35
N VAL A 47 -3.67 70.36 -36.54
CA VAL A 47 -3.25 70.95 -37.81
C VAL A 47 -3.66 72.43 -37.87
N MET A 48 -4.91 72.75 -37.57
CA MET A 48 -5.37 74.15 -37.54
C MET A 48 -4.64 75.01 -36.50
N ALA A 49 -4.34 74.45 -35.33
CA ALA A 49 -3.59 75.16 -34.29
C ALA A 49 -2.12 75.40 -34.70
N ARG A 50 -1.53 74.44 -35.43
CA ARG A 50 -0.19 74.59 -36.01
C ARG A 50 -0.15 75.69 -37.06
N ASP A 51 -1.10 75.70 -38.00
CA ASP A 51 -1.19 76.74 -39.04
C ASP A 51 -1.37 78.13 -38.41
N ALA A 52 -2.16 78.24 -37.34
CA ALA A 52 -2.34 79.49 -36.60
C ALA A 52 -1.06 79.94 -35.88
N LEU A 53 -0.28 79.01 -35.33
CA LEU A 53 1.02 79.27 -34.71
C LEU A 53 2.05 79.71 -35.77
N ASP A 54 2.13 79.01 -36.90
CA ASP A 54 3.04 79.35 -38.00
C ASP A 54 2.75 80.77 -38.51
N LYS A 55 1.48 81.14 -38.72
CA LYS A 55 1.10 82.51 -39.07
C LYS A 55 1.45 83.54 -37.99
N ALA A 56 1.26 83.20 -36.71
CA ALA A 56 1.61 84.10 -35.61
C ALA A 56 3.13 84.32 -35.50
N ASN A 57 3.94 83.31 -35.85
CA ASN A 57 5.38 83.40 -35.97
C ASN A 57 5.77 84.32 -37.13
N GLU A 58 5.18 84.13 -38.32
CA GLU A 58 5.41 84.97 -39.50
C GLU A 58 5.06 86.45 -39.25
N ASP A 59 3.93 86.72 -38.57
CA ASP A 59 3.51 88.08 -38.19
C ASP A 59 4.49 88.73 -37.17
N TYR A 60 5.16 87.91 -36.34
CA TYR A 60 6.10 88.38 -35.31
C TYR A 60 7.53 88.60 -35.84
N GLU A 61 8.00 87.77 -36.77
CA GLU A 61 9.36 87.78 -37.33
C GLU A 61 9.86 89.19 -37.74
N PRO A 62 9.11 90.00 -38.52
CA PRO A 62 9.52 91.35 -38.91
C PRO A 62 9.67 92.33 -37.74
N HIS A 63 9.26 91.93 -36.54
CA HIS A 63 9.21 92.76 -35.34
C HIS A 63 10.07 92.21 -34.19
N ALA A 64 10.72 91.06 -34.38
CA ALA A 64 11.54 90.38 -33.37
C ALA A 64 12.73 91.24 -32.89
N ASN A 65 13.36 92.00 -33.80
CA ASN A 65 14.53 92.84 -33.50
C ASN A 65 14.18 94.23 -32.94
N LYS A 66 12.90 94.55 -32.72
CA LYS A 66 12.51 95.83 -32.12
C LYS A 66 12.77 95.83 -30.60
N PRO A 67 13.01 97.00 -29.98
CA PRO A 67 13.13 97.13 -28.51
C PRO A 67 11.95 96.50 -27.75
N GLU A 68 12.19 96.03 -26.52
CA GLU A 68 11.18 95.33 -25.70
C GLU A 68 10.00 96.22 -25.28
N ASP A 69 10.23 97.53 -25.18
CA ASP A 69 9.21 98.55 -24.90
C ASP A 69 8.36 98.91 -26.13
N ASN A 70 8.66 98.35 -27.31
CA ASN A 70 7.90 98.60 -28.53
C ASN A 70 6.52 97.92 -28.48
N LEU A 71 5.47 98.74 -28.43
CA LEU A 71 4.07 98.27 -28.37
C LEU A 71 3.68 97.31 -29.51
N THR A 72 4.22 97.50 -30.71
CA THR A 72 3.96 96.61 -31.85
C THR A 72 4.58 95.24 -31.63
N ARG A 73 5.85 95.17 -31.18
CA ARG A 73 6.51 93.91 -30.83
C ARG A 73 5.77 93.20 -29.70
N ALA A 74 5.39 93.91 -28.65
CA ALA A 74 4.64 93.35 -27.53
C ALA A 74 3.28 92.75 -27.96
N HIS A 75 2.56 93.44 -28.84
CA HIS A 75 1.29 92.94 -29.39
C HIS A 75 1.47 91.63 -30.18
N PHE A 76 2.44 91.54 -31.09
CA PHE A 76 2.68 90.33 -31.88
C PHE A 76 3.27 89.18 -31.05
N LEU A 77 4.14 89.49 -30.07
CA LEU A 77 4.66 88.49 -29.12
C LEU A 77 3.53 87.87 -28.29
N SER A 78 2.58 88.68 -27.82
CA SER A 78 1.41 88.17 -27.08
C SER A 78 0.55 87.24 -27.95
N ARG A 79 0.39 87.54 -29.24
CA ARG A 79 -0.35 86.69 -30.18
C ARG A 79 0.37 85.38 -30.48
N GLN A 80 1.70 85.42 -30.63
CA GLN A 80 2.55 84.25 -30.79
C GLN A 80 2.43 83.31 -29.58
N ALA A 81 2.58 83.85 -28.36
CA ALA A 81 2.46 83.07 -27.13
C ALA A 81 1.08 82.43 -26.97
N ALA A 82 0.01 83.15 -27.31
CA ALA A 82 -1.35 82.61 -27.30
C ALA A 82 -1.53 81.47 -28.32
N ALA A 83 -1.00 81.61 -29.53
CA ALA A 83 -1.05 80.57 -30.55
C ALA A 83 -0.25 79.32 -30.16
N GLN A 84 0.91 79.50 -29.51
CA GLN A 84 1.74 78.40 -28.99
C GLN A 84 0.97 77.59 -27.93
N GLN A 85 0.33 78.27 -26.99
CA GLN A 85 -0.48 77.61 -25.96
C GLN A 85 -1.62 76.77 -26.57
N VAL A 86 -2.31 77.30 -27.58
CA VAL A 86 -3.41 76.59 -28.27
C VAL A 86 -2.89 75.35 -29.00
N TYR A 87 -1.72 75.42 -29.62
CA TYR A 87 -1.08 74.27 -30.26
C TYR A 87 -0.70 73.19 -29.23
N ASP A 88 -0.04 73.57 -28.14
CA ASP A 88 0.37 72.64 -27.09
C ASP A 88 -0.85 71.95 -26.44
N ASP A 89 -1.93 72.70 -26.20
CA ASP A 89 -3.21 72.18 -25.70
C ASP A 89 -3.83 71.16 -26.65
N ALA A 90 -3.85 71.47 -27.95
CA ALA A 90 -4.40 70.58 -28.97
C ALA A 90 -3.60 69.26 -29.06
N VAL A 91 -2.26 69.33 -29.00
CA VAL A 91 -1.37 68.17 -29.02
C VAL A 91 -1.56 67.31 -27.77
N ARG A 92 -1.62 67.91 -26.58
CA ARG A 92 -1.88 67.18 -25.32
C ARG A 92 -3.20 66.42 -25.37
N LYS A 93 -4.25 67.05 -25.88
CA LYS A 93 -5.57 66.42 -26.02
C LYS A 93 -5.57 65.29 -27.05
N LEU A 94 -4.85 65.44 -28.18
CA LEU A 94 -4.68 64.37 -29.16
C LEU A 94 -3.93 63.17 -28.56
N ASN A 95 -2.82 63.43 -27.85
CA ASN A 95 -2.04 62.38 -27.19
C ASN A 95 -2.86 61.64 -26.13
N ALA A 96 -3.71 62.37 -25.38
CA ALA A 96 -4.63 61.76 -24.42
C ALA A 96 -5.69 60.87 -25.09
N MET A 97 -6.16 61.24 -26.29
CA MET A 97 -7.12 60.45 -27.07
C MET A 97 -6.48 59.25 -27.78
N GLN A 98 -5.22 59.37 -28.20
CA GLN A 98 -4.44 58.29 -28.83
C GLN A 98 -3.82 57.34 -27.81
N GLY A 99 -3.76 57.72 -26.53
CA GLY A 99 -3.13 56.97 -25.45
C GLY A 99 -3.93 55.78 -24.90
N THR A 100 -5.06 55.44 -25.50
CA THR A 100 -5.95 54.38 -25.00
C THR A 100 -6.23 53.36 -26.11
N GLY A 101 -5.65 52.17 -25.95
CA GLY A 101 -5.88 50.89 -26.63
C GLY A 101 -6.39 50.85 -28.08
N SER A 102 -5.56 50.32 -28.98
CA SER A 102 -6.01 49.75 -30.26
C SER A 102 -7.10 48.69 -30.05
N GLU A 103 -7.90 48.38 -31.07
CA GLU A 103 -8.86 47.24 -31.03
C GLU A 103 -8.17 45.93 -30.58
N VAL A 104 -6.89 45.77 -30.92
CA VAL A 104 -6.04 44.67 -30.45
C VAL A 104 -5.88 44.68 -28.93
N ASP A 105 -5.59 45.84 -28.32
CA ASP A 105 -5.39 45.97 -26.88
C ASP A 105 -6.68 45.72 -26.09
N ILE A 106 -7.83 46.14 -26.64
CA ILE A 106 -9.15 45.84 -26.06
C ILE A 106 -9.39 44.33 -26.06
N ASN A 107 -9.07 43.65 -27.16
CA ASN A 107 -9.25 42.21 -27.28
C ASN A 107 -8.30 41.43 -26.36
N VAL A 108 -7.04 41.89 -26.21
CA VAL A 108 -6.08 41.33 -25.26
C VAL A 108 -6.57 41.51 -23.81
N ALA A 109 -6.97 42.72 -23.41
CA ALA A 109 -7.44 42.97 -22.05
C ALA A 109 -8.73 42.20 -21.71
N LYS A 110 -9.63 42.04 -22.68
CA LYS A 110 -10.81 41.17 -22.53
C LYS A 110 -10.39 39.70 -22.37
N ALA A 111 -9.47 39.21 -23.19
CA ALA A 111 -8.98 37.84 -23.11
C ALA A 111 -8.34 37.56 -21.74
N GLU A 112 -7.49 38.47 -21.24
CA GLU A 112 -6.87 38.39 -19.91
C GLU A 112 -7.90 38.39 -18.77
N TYR A 113 -8.98 39.17 -18.90
CA TYR A 113 -10.08 39.12 -17.94
C TYR A 113 -10.80 37.77 -17.96
N PHE A 114 -11.09 37.22 -19.15
CA PHE A 114 -11.73 35.91 -19.27
C PHE A 114 -10.85 34.78 -18.74
N THR A 115 -9.55 34.80 -18.98
CA THR A 115 -8.61 33.79 -18.45
C THR A 115 -8.52 33.88 -16.93
N ALA A 116 -8.42 35.09 -16.36
CA ALA A 116 -8.44 35.29 -14.91
C ALA A 116 -9.74 34.77 -14.27
N LYS A 117 -10.89 35.02 -14.91
CA LYS A 117 -12.19 34.52 -14.44
C LYS A 117 -12.30 33.00 -14.50
N ALA A 118 -11.77 32.38 -15.56
CA ALA A 118 -11.71 30.92 -15.67
C ALA A 118 -10.81 30.30 -14.60
N ALA A 119 -9.68 30.95 -14.29
CA ALA A 119 -8.78 30.53 -13.22
C ALA A 119 -9.43 30.62 -11.83
N LEU A 120 -10.19 31.70 -11.55
CA LEU A 120 -10.97 31.82 -10.31
C LEU A 120 -11.99 30.69 -10.16
N LEU A 121 -12.78 30.43 -11.21
CA LEU A 121 -13.77 29.34 -11.18
C LEU A 121 -13.12 27.97 -10.93
N GLN A 122 -11.92 27.74 -11.49
CA GLN A 122 -11.18 26.51 -11.23
C GLN A 122 -10.72 26.43 -9.77
N ALA A 123 -10.16 27.52 -9.22
CA ALA A 123 -9.75 27.58 -7.83
C ALA A 123 -10.93 27.37 -6.85
N GLU A 124 -12.11 27.90 -7.17
CA GLU A 124 -13.34 27.69 -6.39
C GLU A 124 -13.78 26.22 -6.39
N ARG A 125 -13.78 25.55 -7.56
CA ARG A 125 -14.05 24.11 -7.67
C ARG A 125 -13.04 23.28 -6.90
N ASP A 126 -11.77 23.68 -6.96
CA ASP A 126 -10.70 22.98 -6.25
C ASP A 126 -10.84 23.13 -4.73
N LEU A 127 -11.29 24.29 -4.25
CA LEU A 127 -11.64 24.51 -2.84
C LEU A 127 -12.85 23.66 -2.42
N GLU A 128 -13.91 23.62 -3.24
CA GLU A 128 -15.11 22.81 -2.97
C GLU A 128 -14.75 21.34 -2.79
N ARG A 129 -13.97 20.77 -3.71
CA ARG A 129 -13.46 19.40 -3.61
C ARG A 129 -12.63 19.14 -2.35
N VAL A 130 -11.86 20.13 -1.87
CA VAL A 130 -11.08 20.00 -0.63
C VAL A 130 -11.98 20.10 0.61
N LEU A 131 -13.07 20.85 0.55
CA LEU A 131 -14.05 20.98 1.64
C LEU A 131 -14.98 19.77 1.75
N GLU A 132 -15.40 19.20 0.61
CA GLU A 132 -16.19 17.96 0.56
C GLU A 132 -15.43 16.77 1.14
N GLY A 133 -14.09 16.81 1.10
CA GLY A 133 -13.23 15.78 1.64
C GLY A 133 -13.08 14.58 0.69
N PRO A 134 -12.64 13.42 1.20
CA PRO A 134 -12.46 12.21 0.39
C PRO A 134 -13.79 11.71 -0.20
N ASP A 135 -13.73 11.13 -1.41
CA ASP A 135 -14.89 10.53 -2.06
C ASP A 135 -15.51 9.46 -1.14
N PRO A 136 -16.81 9.56 -0.78
CA PRO A 136 -17.49 8.54 0.02
C PRO A 136 -17.35 7.13 -0.54
N GLY A 137 -17.26 6.96 -1.87
CA GLY A 137 -17.03 5.68 -2.51
C GLY A 137 -15.64 5.10 -2.23
N GLU A 138 -14.61 5.94 -2.20
CA GLU A 138 -13.24 5.55 -1.86
C GLU A 138 -13.12 5.20 -0.38
N VAL A 139 -13.76 5.97 0.50
CA VAL A 139 -13.83 5.68 1.94
C VAL A 139 -14.51 4.33 2.18
N ALA A 140 -15.69 4.10 1.59
CA ALA A 140 -16.41 2.84 1.74
C ALA A 140 -15.61 1.64 1.21
N LEU A 141 -14.87 1.80 0.11
CA LEU A 141 -13.98 0.76 -0.41
C LEU A 141 -12.85 0.44 0.58
N LEU A 142 -12.21 1.47 1.14
CA LEU A 142 -11.13 1.30 2.12
C LEU A 142 -11.65 0.67 3.43
N GLU A 143 -12.82 1.08 3.90
CA GLU A 143 -13.49 0.46 5.05
C GLU A 143 -13.78 -1.03 4.81
N ALA A 144 -14.30 -1.38 3.63
CA ALA A 144 -14.53 -2.77 3.25
C ALA A 144 -13.23 -3.59 3.18
N GLN A 145 -12.12 -2.97 2.76
CA GLN A 145 -10.79 -3.62 2.78
C GLN A 145 -10.29 -3.85 4.20
N ILE A 146 -10.49 -2.88 5.10
CA ILE A 146 -10.14 -3.01 6.53
C ILE A 146 -10.98 -4.11 7.18
N GLU A 147 -12.30 -4.14 6.95
CA GLU A 147 -13.19 -5.18 7.47
C GLU A 147 -12.78 -6.57 6.97
N LYS A 148 -12.47 -6.70 5.68
CA LYS A 148 -11.94 -7.94 5.12
C LYS A 148 -10.63 -8.34 5.82
N GLY A 149 -9.70 -7.41 5.99
CA GLY A 149 -8.43 -7.65 6.67
C GLY A 149 -8.62 -8.15 8.11
N TYR A 150 -9.58 -7.58 8.86
CA TYR A 150 -9.91 -8.06 10.20
C TYR A 150 -10.52 -9.45 10.20
N ARG A 151 -11.43 -9.77 9.28
CA ARG A 151 -11.98 -11.12 9.14
C ARG A 151 -10.91 -12.14 8.83
N ASP A 152 -10.03 -11.83 7.89
CA ASP A 152 -8.92 -12.71 7.52
C ASP A 152 -8.01 -12.91 8.75
N PHE A 153 -7.69 -11.84 9.49
CA PHE A 153 -6.90 -11.94 10.72
C PHE A 153 -7.58 -12.79 11.81
N GLU A 154 -8.90 -12.68 11.99
CA GLU A 154 -9.66 -13.48 12.95
C GLU A 154 -9.60 -14.98 12.60
N ILE A 155 -9.82 -15.32 11.32
CA ILE A 155 -9.70 -16.69 10.82
C ILE A 155 -8.28 -17.24 11.06
N PHE A 156 -7.24 -16.47 10.73
CA PHE A 156 -5.87 -16.93 10.92
C PHE A 156 -5.44 -16.99 12.39
N SER A 157 -5.97 -16.11 13.24
CA SER A 157 -5.65 -16.08 14.67
C SER A 157 -6.37 -17.19 15.45
N ALA A 158 -7.55 -17.61 14.99
CA ALA A 158 -8.28 -18.74 15.58
C ALA A 158 -7.55 -20.09 15.35
N GLY A 159 -6.62 -20.14 14.39
CA GLY A 159 -5.87 -21.35 14.06
C GLY A 159 -6.65 -22.32 13.16
N PRO A 160 -6.09 -23.52 12.91
CA PRO A 160 -6.77 -24.56 12.12
C PRO A 160 -8.07 -25.01 12.79
N ASP A 161 -9.02 -25.50 11.99
CA ASP A 161 -10.26 -26.06 12.50
C ASP A 161 -9.97 -27.22 13.49
N PRO A 162 -10.50 -27.18 14.73
CA PRO A 162 -10.31 -28.25 15.71
C PRO A 162 -10.71 -29.65 15.20
N ASP A 163 -11.70 -29.73 14.31
CA ASP A 163 -12.14 -31.01 13.73
C ASP A 163 -11.09 -31.56 12.76
N ASP A 164 -10.45 -30.69 11.98
CA ASP A 164 -9.33 -31.06 11.09
C ASP A 164 -8.12 -31.54 11.89
N VAL A 165 -7.81 -30.87 13.00
CA VAL A 165 -6.73 -31.29 13.92
C VAL A 165 -7.03 -32.66 14.51
N THR A 166 -8.24 -32.87 15.03
CA THR A 166 -8.67 -34.14 15.62
C THR A 166 -8.62 -35.28 14.60
N LEU A 167 -9.05 -35.03 13.36
CA LEU A 167 -8.97 -35.99 12.27
C LEU A 167 -7.51 -36.33 11.91
N ALA A 168 -6.63 -35.32 11.88
CA ALA A 168 -5.21 -35.53 11.62
C ALA A 168 -4.54 -36.35 12.73
N GLU A 169 -4.84 -36.05 14.00
CA GLU A 169 -4.36 -36.81 15.16
C GLU A 169 -4.83 -38.27 15.11
N ALA A 170 -6.10 -38.52 14.77
CA ALA A 170 -6.63 -39.87 14.62
C ALA A 170 -5.92 -40.65 13.50
N ARG A 171 -5.56 -39.98 12.39
CA ARG A 171 -4.77 -40.59 11.31
C ARG A 171 -3.36 -40.94 11.76
N ILE A 172 -2.72 -40.07 12.54
CA ILE A 172 -1.40 -40.33 13.13
C ILE A 172 -1.48 -41.54 14.06
N ALA A 173 -2.43 -41.57 14.99
CA ALA A 173 -2.60 -42.69 15.93
C ALA A 173 -2.85 -44.01 15.19
N ASN A 174 -3.63 -43.99 14.11
CA ASN A 174 -3.85 -45.18 13.28
C ASN A 174 -2.56 -45.64 12.57
N ALA A 175 -1.80 -44.71 11.99
CA ALA A 175 -0.54 -45.01 11.33
C ALA A 175 0.51 -45.55 12.32
N GLU A 176 0.56 -45.02 13.54
CA GLU A 176 1.43 -45.51 14.61
C GLU A 176 1.06 -46.93 15.04
N ALA A 177 -0.24 -47.23 15.18
CA ALA A 177 -0.70 -48.59 15.49
C ALA A 177 -0.34 -49.58 14.38
N GLN A 178 -0.48 -49.19 13.11
CA GLN A 178 -0.05 -50.03 11.98
C GLN A 178 1.46 -50.23 11.96
N LEU A 179 2.24 -49.19 12.26
CA LEU A 179 3.70 -49.28 12.36
C LEU A 179 4.12 -50.22 13.50
N ALA A 180 3.47 -50.15 14.66
CA ALA A 180 3.73 -51.04 15.78
C ALA A 180 3.42 -52.50 15.40
N ALA A 181 2.24 -52.77 14.82
CA ALA A 181 1.88 -54.11 14.37
C ALA A 181 2.86 -54.66 13.33
N GLY A 182 3.29 -53.83 12.37
CA GLY A 182 4.29 -54.23 11.38
C GLY A 182 5.67 -54.52 11.97
N LYS A 183 6.07 -53.80 13.03
CA LYS A 183 7.31 -54.08 13.77
C LYS A 183 7.26 -55.39 14.53
N GLU A 184 6.14 -55.70 15.18
CA GLU A 184 5.93 -57.00 15.85
C GLU A 184 5.97 -58.15 14.83
N MET A 185 5.28 -58.00 13.69
CA MET A 185 5.34 -59.00 12.61
C MET A 185 6.76 -59.20 12.07
N LEU A 186 7.58 -58.14 12.02
CA LEU A 186 8.99 -58.23 11.63
C LEU A 186 9.83 -58.94 12.70
N ALA A 187 9.58 -58.66 13.99
CA ALA A 187 10.26 -59.32 15.11
C ALA A 187 9.93 -60.83 15.16
N ASP A 188 8.69 -61.21 14.88
CA ASP A 188 8.25 -62.61 14.80
C ASP A 188 8.96 -63.43 13.70
N LEU A 189 9.59 -62.79 12.73
CA LEU A 189 10.41 -63.47 11.72
C LEU A 189 11.74 -63.99 12.29
N GLU A 190 12.16 -63.50 13.45
CA GLU A 190 13.37 -63.94 14.14
C GLU A 190 13.01 -64.71 15.42
N LEU A 191 13.12 -66.03 15.35
CA LEU A 191 12.91 -66.90 16.50
C LEU A 191 14.13 -66.86 17.43
N VAL A 192 13.99 -66.14 18.55
CA VAL A 192 15.00 -66.08 19.61
C VAL A 192 14.74 -67.14 20.70
N ALA A 193 15.82 -67.62 21.34
CA ALA A 193 15.71 -68.55 22.46
C ALA A 193 15.12 -67.85 23.71
N PRO A 194 14.05 -68.38 24.33
CA PRO A 194 13.42 -67.74 25.49
C PRO A 194 14.22 -67.89 26.80
N PHE A 195 15.12 -68.88 26.86
CA PHE A 195 16.01 -69.13 28.00
C PHE A 195 17.27 -69.87 27.53
N GLU A 196 18.28 -69.96 28.39
CA GLU A 196 19.48 -70.74 28.14
C GLU A 196 19.19 -72.24 28.25
N GLY A 197 19.43 -73.01 27.19
CA GLY A 197 19.15 -74.43 27.16
C GLY A 197 19.75 -75.13 25.95
N VAL A 198 19.41 -76.41 25.79
CA VAL A 198 19.88 -77.24 24.68
C VAL A 198 18.71 -77.57 23.75
N ILE A 199 18.94 -77.48 22.45
CA ILE A 199 17.96 -77.88 21.44
C ILE A 199 17.89 -79.41 21.38
N SER A 200 16.76 -79.97 21.80
CA SER A 200 16.51 -81.42 21.81
C SER A 200 16.01 -81.94 20.46
N ALA A 201 15.23 -81.14 19.73
CA ALA A 201 14.72 -81.50 18.40
C ALA A 201 14.42 -80.24 17.57
N VAL A 202 14.58 -80.37 16.25
CA VAL A 202 14.14 -79.37 15.27
C VAL A 202 13.10 -80.04 14.39
N HIS A 203 11.93 -79.42 14.25
CA HIS A 203 10.76 -79.99 13.58
C HIS A 203 10.50 -79.41 12.18
N VAL A 204 11.35 -78.50 11.71
CA VAL A 204 11.21 -77.82 10.41
C VAL A 204 12.47 -77.95 9.57
N ASN A 205 12.32 -77.87 8.26
CA ASN A 205 13.42 -77.86 7.31
C ASN A 205 13.61 -76.47 6.67
N PRO A 206 14.80 -76.16 6.13
CA PRO A 206 15.00 -74.96 5.34
C PRO A 206 14.00 -74.89 4.17
N SER A 207 13.45 -73.71 3.93
CA SER A 207 12.43 -73.44 2.90
C SER A 207 11.06 -74.12 3.13
N GLU A 208 10.84 -74.68 4.31
CA GLU A 208 9.52 -75.19 4.72
C GLU A 208 8.63 -74.04 5.20
N TRP A 209 7.36 -74.06 4.81
CA TRP A 209 6.39 -73.06 5.27
C TRP A 209 5.83 -73.47 6.63
N VAL A 210 5.94 -72.57 7.62
CA VAL A 210 5.45 -72.80 8.99
C VAL A 210 4.24 -71.91 9.25
N ALA A 211 3.15 -72.49 9.72
CA ALA A 211 1.97 -71.74 10.16
C ALA A 211 2.16 -71.19 11.59
N PRO A 212 1.56 -70.03 11.94
CA PRO A 212 1.58 -69.51 13.30
C PRO A 212 1.10 -70.56 14.32
N GLY A 213 1.85 -70.72 15.42
CA GLY A 213 1.55 -71.69 16.48
C GLY A 213 2.04 -73.12 16.21
N SER A 214 2.60 -73.41 15.03
CA SER A 214 3.24 -74.70 14.78
C SER A 214 4.57 -74.81 15.54
N PRO A 215 4.85 -75.95 16.19
CA PRO A 215 6.11 -76.14 16.91
C PRO A 215 7.29 -76.23 15.92
N VAL A 216 8.28 -75.35 16.11
CA VAL A 216 9.47 -75.27 15.24
C VAL A 216 10.65 -76.05 15.82
N LEU A 217 10.88 -75.90 17.12
CA LEU A 217 12.00 -76.49 17.84
C LEU A 217 11.58 -76.83 19.27
N LEU A 218 12.22 -77.85 19.84
CA LEU A 218 12.08 -78.23 21.24
C LEU A 218 13.39 -77.92 21.95
N MET A 219 13.31 -77.08 22.99
CA MET A 219 14.44 -76.73 23.85
C MET A 219 14.20 -77.26 25.26
N ALA A 220 15.24 -77.81 25.87
CA ALA A 220 15.23 -78.32 27.23
C ALA A 220 16.25 -77.57 28.09
N ASP A 221 15.83 -77.21 29.31
CA ASP A 221 16.75 -76.80 30.38
C ASP A 221 17.28 -78.07 31.07
N LEU A 222 18.59 -78.28 31.01
CA LEU A 222 19.27 -79.41 31.62
C LEU A 222 19.86 -79.08 33.00
N ASN A 223 19.80 -77.82 33.42
CA ASN A 223 20.31 -77.38 34.73
C ASN A 223 19.30 -77.59 35.86
N HIS A 224 17.99 -77.63 35.54
CA HIS A 224 16.91 -77.85 36.50
C HIS A 224 16.09 -79.10 36.13
N LEU A 225 16.69 -80.29 36.34
CA LEU A 225 16.03 -81.56 36.04
C LEU A 225 15.06 -81.96 37.15
N GLN A 226 13.84 -82.34 36.78
CA GLN A 226 12.84 -82.90 37.68
C GLN A 226 12.57 -84.37 37.33
N VAL A 227 12.64 -85.24 38.32
CA VAL A 227 12.26 -86.64 38.19
C VAL A 227 10.83 -86.83 38.68
N LYS A 228 9.96 -87.37 37.84
CA LYS A 228 8.59 -87.75 38.21
C LYS A 228 8.47 -89.27 38.23
N THR A 229 8.06 -89.82 39.36
CA THR A 229 7.72 -91.24 39.50
C THR A 229 6.25 -91.39 39.82
N THR A 230 5.61 -92.39 39.21
CA THR A 230 4.26 -92.85 39.58
C THR A 230 4.30 -94.11 40.42
N ASP A 231 5.49 -94.67 40.64
CA ASP A 231 5.72 -95.90 41.39
C ASP A 231 5.89 -95.60 42.88
N LEU A 232 4.85 -94.98 43.45
CA LEU A 232 4.76 -94.69 44.88
C LEU A 232 3.40 -95.15 45.38
N SER A 233 3.38 -96.12 46.30
CA SER A 233 2.14 -96.65 46.85
C SER A 233 1.51 -95.67 47.86
N GLU A 234 0.19 -95.75 48.05
CA GLU A 234 -0.55 -94.95 49.05
C GLU A 234 -0.02 -95.18 50.49
N ILE A 235 0.58 -96.35 50.75
CA ILE A 235 1.20 -96.67 52.04
C ILE A 235 2.56 -95.97 52.19
N ASP A 236 3.31 -95.88 51.10
CA ASP A 236 4.68 -95.36 51.10
C ASP A 236 4.72 -93.83 51.00
N VAL A 237 3.75 -93.19 50.33
CA VAL A 237 3.65 -91.71 50.26
C VAL A 237 3.47 -91.09 51.63
N ALA A 238 2.80 -91.77 52.58
CA ALA A 238 2.63 -91.29 53.94
C ALA A 238 3.94 -91.21 54.75
N ARG A 239 5.04 -91.77 54.23
CA ARG A 239 6.36 -91.81 54.89
C ARG A 239 7.35 -90.80 54.30
N ILE A 240 6.93 -89.99 53.32
CA ILE A 240 7.76 -89.02 52.62
C ILE A 240 7.29 -87.60 52.98
N SER A 241 8.23 -86.68 53.17
CA SER A 241 8.00 -85.25 53.40
C SER A 241 8.64 -84.40 52.31
N LEU A 242 8.15 -83.16 52.14
CA LEU A 242 8.84 -82.15 51.34
C LEU A 242 10.25 -81.95 51.91
N ASP A 243 11.23 -81.78 51.02
CA ASP A 243 12.66 -81.63 51.33
C ASP A 243 13.42 -82.93 51.67
N ASP A 244 12.79 -84.10 51.57
CA ASP A 244 13.49 -85.36 51.74
C ASP A 244 14.55 -85.57 50.64
N THR A 245 15.72 -86.11 51.02
CA THR A 245 16.79 -86.42 50.07
C THR A 245 16.45 -87.70 49.30
N ALA A 246 16.47 -87.62 47.98
CA ALA A 246 16.28 -88.75 47.08
C ALA A 246 17.57 -89.03 46.31
N VAL A 247 17.91 -90.31 46.13
CA VAL A 247 19.02 -90.73 45.28
C VAL A 247 18.45 -91.28 43.98
N VAL A 248 18.92 -90.74 42.86
CA VAL A 248 18.49 -91.10 41.51
C VAL A 248 19.63 -91.82 40.81
N THR A 249 19.33 -93.00 40.29
CA THR A 249 20.24 -93.81 39.46
C THR A 249 19.59 -94.14 38.14
N PHE A 250 20.36 -94.22 37.05
CA PHE A 250 19.85 -94.52 35.72
C PHE A 250 20.37 -95.87 35.24
N ASP A 251 19.47 -96.73 34.73
CA ASP A 251 19.83 -98.05 34.19
C ASP A 251 20.84 -97.96 33.03
N ALA A 252 20.71 -96.92 32.19
CA ALA A 252 21.63 -96.66 31.09
C ALA A 252 23.01 -96.10 31.54
N LEU A 253 23.14 -95.63 32.78
CA LEU A 253 24.34 -95.02 33.34
C LEU A 253 24.54 -95.51 34.79
N PRO A 254 24.93 -96.79 34.98
CA PRO A 254 24.97 -97.41 36.31
C PRO A 254 25.98 -96.76 37.28
N ASP A 255 26.98 -96.06 36.75
CA ASP A 255 28.00 -95.34 37.54
C ASP A 255 27.58 -93.90 37.90
N LEU A 256 26.46 -93.40 37.37
CA LEU A 256 25.96 -92.05 37.65
C LEU A 256 24.93 -92.08 38.78
N VAL A 257 25.32 -91.58 39.94
CA VAL A 257 24.45 -91.39 41.11
C VAL A 257 24.24 -89.89 41.31
N LEU A 258 22.98 -89.46 41.25
CA LEU A 258 22.61 -88.06 41.50
C LEU A 258 21.79 -87.97 42.78
N GLU A 259 22.03 -86.90 43.55
CA GLU A 259 21.21 -86.55 44.71
C GLU A 259 20.20 -85.48 44.30
N GLY A 260 18.98 -85.61 44.80
CA GLY A 260 17.87 -84.70 44.58
C GLY A 260 17.03 -84.50 45.83
N THR A 261 16.02 -83.65 45.72
CA THR A 261 15.14 -83.27 46.81
C THR A 261 13.70 -83.43 46.36
N VAL A 262 12.86 -84.00 47.23
CA VAL A 262 11.42 -84.27 46.98
C VAL A 262 10.58 -83.00 47.04
#